data_AF-A0A250JNC6-F1
#
_entry.id   AF-A0A250JNC6-F1
#
_cell.length_a   1.000
_cell.length_b   1.000
_cell.length_c   1.000
_cell.angle_alpha   90.00
_cell.angle_beta   90.00
_cell.angle_gamma   90.00
#
_symmetry.space_group_name_H-M   'P 1'
#
loop_
_entity.id
_entity.type
_entity.pdbx_description
1 polymer ?
#
loop_
_entity_poly.entity_id
_entity_poly.type
_entity_poly.pdbx_seq_one_letter_code
_entity_poly.pdbx_strand_id
1 'polypeptide(L)'
;MPETLDWDPIRALARRVLREGAPLALTDEVRALLVRSAREVAISDAVASHALSSEDEALDLLREISRRIRDGSARISDALNRMYQHKEAGDFDSARQEMREVLAVEVVPLYRDIAEGQLEDLADEP
;
A
#
# COMPACT_ATOMS: atom_id res chain seq x y z
N MET A 1 5.90 -6.40 19.65
CA MET A 1 4.80 -6.36 18.66
C MET A 1 5.15 -5.26 17.70
N PRO A 2 5.36 -5.50 16.39
CA PRO A 2 5.41 -4.40 15.45
C PRO A 2 4.11 -3.61 15.58
N GLU A 3 4.19 -2.28 15.56
CA GLU A 3 3.01 -1.42 15.57
C GLU A 3 2.10 -1.87 14.42
N THR A 4 0.85 -2.23 14.74
CA THR A 4 -0.14 -2.60 13.73
C THR A 4 -0.33 -1.41 12.81
N LEU A 5 -0.10 -1.63 11.51
CA LEU A 5 -0.28 -0.61 10.49
C LEU A 5 -1.74 -0.12 10.50
N ASP A 6 -1.96 1.15 10.85
CA ASP A 6 -3.30 1.75 10.87
C ASP A 6 -3.43 2.85 9.81
N TRP A 7 -4.16 2.51 8.74
CA TRP A 7 -4.47 3.41 7.64
C TRP A 7 -5.83 4.10 7.76
N ASP A 8 -6.60 3.84 8.81
CA ASP A 8 -7.93 4.46 8.94
C ASP A 8 -7.87 5.99 9.06
N PRO A 9 -6.92 6.60 9.78
CA PRO A 9 -6.78 8.06 9.82
C PRO A 9 -6.51 8.68 8.44
N ILE A 10 -5.60 8.09 7.65
CA ILE A 10 -5.27 8.62 6.32
C ILE A 10 -6.41 8.38 5.32
N ARG A 11 -7.13 7.26 5.43
CA ARG A 11 -8.34 6.98 4.63
C ARG A 11 -9.48 7.94 4.96
N ALA A 12 -9.65 8.28 6.23
CA ALA A 12 -10.64 9.26 6.66
C ALA A 12 -10.31 10.66 6.11
N LEU A 13 -9.04 11.08 6.20
CA LEU A 13 -8.58 12.33 5.62
C LEU A 13 -8.78 12.36 4.09
N ALA A 14 -8.35 11.30 3.40
CA ALA A 14 -8.51 11.16 1.95
C ALA A 14 -9.97 11.22 1.50
N ARG A 15 -10.88 10.56 2.24
CA ARG A 15 -12.31 10.63 1.95
C ARG A 15 -12.83 12.06 2.04
N ARG A 16 -12.55 12.73 3.16
CA ARG A 16 -13.00 14.10 3.42
C ARG A 16 -12.47 15.10 2.38
N VAL A 17 -11.19 14.99 2.02
CA VAL A 17 -10.54 15.94 1.11
C VAL A 17 -10.81 15.59 -0.36
N LEU A 18 -10.58 14.35 -0.77
CA LEU A 18 -10.62 13.95 -2.18
C LEU A 18 -12.02 13.62 -2.70
N ARG A 19 -12.95 13.20 -1.82
CA ARG A 19 -14.32 12.83 -2.22
C ARG A 19 -15.36 13.85 -1.81
N GLU A 20 -15.25 14.39 -0.59
CA GLU A 20 -16.22 15.35 -0.06
C GLU A 20 -15.84 16.81 -0.37
N GLY A 21 -14.63 17.05 -0.88
CA GLY A 21 -14.17 18.38 -1.32
C GLY A 21 -13.81 19.33 -0.19
N ALA A 22 -13.56 18.83 1.02
CA ALA A 22 -13.08 19.67 2.11
C ALA A 22 -11.65 20.18 1.85
N PRO A 23 -11.31 21.40 2.29
CA PRO A 23 -9.95 21.90 2.17
C PRO A 23 -8.95 21.07 2.98
N LEU A 24 -7.73 20.93 2.47
CA LEU A 24 -6.63 20.26 3.17
C LEU A 24 -5.91 21.26 4.08
N ALA A 25 -6.36 21.37 5.34
CA ALA A 25 -5.65 22.16 6.34
C ALA A 25 -4.36 21.45 6.80
N LEU A 26 -3.19 22.04 6.52
CA LEU A 26 -1.88 21.49 6.89
C LEU A 26 -1.47 21.81 8.34
N THR A 27 -2.27 21.35 9.30
CA THR A 27 -1.91 21.38 10.72
C THR A 27 -0.74 20.43 11.01
N ASP A 28 -0.10 20.58 12.16
CA ASP A 28 1.02 19.72 12.56
C ASP A 28 0.62 18.24 12.62
N GLU A 29 -0.61 17.94 13.06
CA GLU A 29 -1.15 16.58 13.08
C GLU A 29 -1.35 16.02 11.67
N VAL A 30 -1.88 16.83 10.74
CA VAL A 30 -2.06 16.41 9.34
C VAL A 30 -0.72 16.20 8.66
N ARG A 31 0.26 17.07 8.91
CA ARG A 31 1.64 16.93 8.41
C ARG A 31 2.27 15.65 8.94
N ALA A 32 2.17 15.38 10.23
CA ALA A 32 2.69 14.17 10.85
C ALA A 32 2.02 12.91 10.27
N LEU A 33 0.70 12.94 10.08
CA LEU A 33 -0.06 11.84 9.46
C LEU A 33 0.38 11.58 8.02
N LEU A 34 0.56 12.62 7.20
CA LEU A 34 1.02 12.50 5.82
C LEU A 34 2.44 11.93 5.73
N VAL A 35 3.38 12.41 6.55
CA VAL A 35 4.76 11.88 6.58
C VAL A 35 4.78 10.42 7.02
N ARG A 36 4.05 10.07 8.08
CA ARG A 36 3.98 8.69 8.55
C ARG A 36 3.41 7.77 7.46
N SER A 37 2.26 8.13 6.91
CA SER A 37 1.58 7.33 5.89
C SER A 37 2.39 7.22 4.59
N ALA A 38 3.15 8.27 4.24
CA ALA A 38 4.07 8.25 3.10
C ALA A 38 5.12 7.14 3.24
N ARG A 39 5.79 7.05 4.41
CA ARG A 39 6.77 5.97 4.68
C ARG A 39 6.16 4.59 4.55
N GLU A 40 4.97 4.42 5.11
CA GLU A 40 4.21 3.16 5.09
C GLU A 40 3.88 2.67 3.67
N VAL A 41 3.86 3.58 2.68
CA VAL A 41 3.64 3.25 1.27
C VAL A 41 4.90 3.45 0.40
N ALA A 42 6.08 3.41 1.00
CA ALA A 42 7.38 3.59 0.35
C ALA A 42 7.54 4.91 -0.43
N ILE A 43 7.03 6.01 0.14
CA ILE A 43 7.37 7.37 -0.26
C ILE A 43 8.38 7.90 0.76
N SER A 44 9.53 8.37 0.28
CA SER A 44 10.62 8.84 1.14
C SER A 44 10.24 10.12 1.91
N ASP A 45 10.84 10.30 3.08
CA ASP A 45 10.68 11.51 3.89
C ASP A 45 11.02 12.79 3.15
N ALA A 46 12.06 12.78 2.33
CA ALA A 46 12.47 13.95 1.55
C ALA A 46 11.35 14.40 0.60
N VAL A 47 10.73 13.45 -0.10
CA VAL A 47 9.58 13.70 -1.00
C VAL A 47 8.37 14.19 -0.20
N ALA A 48 8.06 13.53 0.93
CA ALA A 48 6.94 13.91 1.77
C ALA A 48 7.13 15.32 2.36
N SER A 49 8.29 15.63 2.91
CA SER A 49 8.61 16.94 3.46
C SER A 49 8.59 18.05 2.41
N HIS A 50 9.08 17.79 1.20
CA HIS A 50 8.97 18.74 0.10
C HIS A 50 7.51 19.06 -0.20
N ALA A 51 6.69 18.02 -0.39
CA ALA A 51 5.28 18.18 -0.74
C ALA A 51 4.47 18.96 0.31
N LEU A 52 4.90 18.93 1.57
CA LEU A 52 4.26 19.70 2.64
C LEU A 52 4.57 21.21 2.63
N SER A 53 5.34 21.69 1.64
CA SER A 53 5.66 23.12 1.47
C SER A 53 4.49 23.93 0.91
N SER A 54 3.51 23.27 0.27
CA SER A 54 2.30 23.91 -0.24
C SER A 54 1.08 23.01 -0.09
N GLU A 55 -0.13 23.59 -0.11
CA GLU A 55 -1.37 22.83 -0.03
C GLU A 55 -1.59 21.95 -1.26
N ASP A 56 -1.27 22.44 -2.46
CA ASP A 56 -1.43 21.71 -3.72
C ASP A 56 -0.52 20.47 -3.77
N GLU A 57 0.76 20.61 -3.41
CA GLU A 57 1.67 19.47 -3.38
C GLU A 57 1.31 18.47 -2.28
N ALA A 58 0.83 18.94 -1.12
CA ALA A 58 0.38 18.07 -0.05
C ALA A 58 -0.90 17.30 -0.44
N LEU A 59 -1.76 17.91 -1.25
CA LEU A 59 -2.93 17.26 -1.83
C LEU A 59 -2.52 16.15 -2.82
N ASP A 60 -1.50 16.39 -3.63
CA ASP A 60 -0.93 15.36 -4.51
C ASP A 60 -0.28 14.22 -3.73
N LEU A 61 0.43 14.52 -2.63
CA LEU A 61 0.93 13.50 -1.71
C LEU A 61 -0.21 12.64 -1.14
N LEU A 62 -1.30 13.26 -0.67
CA LEU A 62 -2.47 12.54 -0.15
C LEU A 62 -3.10 11.64 -1.21
N ARG A 63 -3.19 12.11 -2.47
CA ARG A 63 -3.68 11.31 -3.60
C ARG A 63 -2.79 10.11 -3.86
N GLU A 64 -1.48 10.30 -3.89
CA GLU A 64 -0.52 9.24 -4.16
C GLU A 64 -0.52 8.18 -3.05
N ILE A 65 -0.56 8.58 -1.77
CA ILE A 65 -0.70 7.65 -0.65
C ILE A 65 -1.98 6.83 -0.78
N SER A 66 -3.11 7.51 -1.01
CA SER A 66 -4.42 6.86 -1.18
C SER A 66 -4.45 5.90 -2.37
N ARG A 67 -3.75 6.26 -3.45
CA ARG A 67 -3.61 5.43 -4.64
C ARG A 67 -2.79 4.18 -4.35
N ARG A 68 -1.61 4.30 -3.74
CA ARG A 68 -0.75 3.15 -3.41
C ARG A 68 -1.45 2.15 -2.50
N ILE A 69 -2.17 2.62 -1.48
CA ILE A 69 -2.97 1.75 -0.59
C ILE A 69 -4.04 1.00 -1.40
N ARG A 70 -4.84 1.71 -2.20
CA ARG A 70 -5.94 1.08 -2.94
C ARG A 70 -5.41 0.12 -4.01
N ASP A 71 -4.48 0.57 -4.84
CA ASP A 71 -3.99 -0.18 -5.98
C ASP A 71 -3.19 -1.41 -5.51
N GLY A 72 -2.39 -1.26 -4.44
CA GLY A 72 -1.67 -2.38 -3.83
C GLY A 72 -2.61 -3.40 -3.18
N SER A 73 -3.64 -2.94 -2.47
CA SER A 73 -4.68 -3.83 -1.92
C SER A 73 -5.38 -4.64 -3.01
N ALA A 74 -5.77 -3.99 -4.12
CA ALA A 74 -6.43 -4.68 -5.22
C ALA A 74 -5.49 -5.72 -5.85
N ARG A 75 -4.25 -5.32 -6.14
CA ARG A 75 -3.24 -6.20 -6.72
C ARG A 75 -2.99 -7.45 -5.89
N ILE A 76 -2.75 -7.30 -4.58
CA ILE A 76 -2.48 -8.45 -3.72
C ILE A 76 -3.71 -9.34 -3.57
N SER A 77 -4.91 -8.76 -3.40
CA SER A 77 -6.14 -9.55 -3.29
C SER A 77 -6.42 -10.38 -4.55
N ASP A 78 -6.24 -9.78 -5.73
CA ASP A 78 -6.46 -10.48 -7.00
C ASP A 78 -5.42 -11.59 -7.22
N ALA A 79 -4.14 -11.32 -6.91
CA ALA A 79 -3.07 -12.31 -7.05
C ALA A 79 -3.24 -13.48 -6.06
N LEU A 80 -3.62 -13.21 -4.80
CA LEU A 80 -3.92 -14.25 -3.81
C LEU A 80 -5.07 -15.15 -4.26
N ASN A 81 -6.12 -14.56 -4.85
CA ASN A 81 -7.24 -15.33 -5.37
C ASN A 81 -6.78 -16.31 -6.47
N ARG A 82 -6.03 -15.81 -7.47
CA ARG A 82 -5.48 -16.67 -8.54
C ARG A 82 -4.50 -17.71 -7.99
N MET A 83 -3.62 -17.32 -7.07
CA MET A 83 -2.67 -18.23 -6.43
C MET A 83 -3.39 -19.40 -5.74
N TYR A 84 -4.45 -19.15 -4.96
CA TYR A 84 -5.21 -20.23 -4.33
C TYR A 84 -5.91 -21.14 -5.34
N GLN A 85 -6.44 -20.59 -6.45
CA GLN A 85 -7.02 -21.41 -7.52
C GLN A 85 -5.99 -22.35 -8.15
N HIS A 86 -4.78 -21.85 -8.41
CA HIS A 86 -3.67 -22.67 -8.91
C HIS A 86 -3.25 -23.74 -7.89
N LYS A 87 -3.16 -23.37 -6.61
CA LYS A 87 -2.86 -24.32 -5.53
C LYS A 87 -3.90 -25.44 -5.44
N GLU A 88 -5.18 -25.12 -5.53
CA GLU A 88 -6.28 -26.11 -5.53
C GLU A 88 -6.23 -27.05 -6.75
N ALA A 89 -5.73 -26.56 -7.89
CA ALA A 89 -5.51 -27.36 -9.09
C ALA A 89 -4.20 -28.18 -9.05
N GLY A 90 -3.37 -28.02 -8.03
CA GLY A 90 -2.05 -28.65 -7.92
C GLY A 90 -0.97 -28.00 -8.80
N ASP A 91 -1.24 -26.82 -9.36
CA ASP A 91 -0.31 -26.04 -10.19
C ASP A 91 0.47 -25.04 -9.31
N PHE A 92 1.39 -25.56 -8.51
CA PHE A 92 2.15 -24.75 -7.55
C PHE A 92 3.14 -23.79 -8.22
N ASP A 93 3.60 -24.10 -9.43
CA ASP A 93 4.46 -23.20 -10.19
C ASP A 93 3.73 -21.92 -10.61
N SER A 94 2.51 -22.04 -11.14
CA SER A 94 1.66 -20.87 -11.41
C SER A 94 1.27 -20.15 -10.12
N ALA A 95 1.00 -20.87 -9.03
CA ALA A 95 0.72 -20.26 -7.72
C ALA A 95 1.88 -19.38 -7.22
N ARG A 96 3.13 -19.87 -7.31
CA ARG A 96 4.33 -19.07 -6.97
C ARG A 96 4.52 -17.91 -7.94
N GLN A 97 4.23 -18.13 -9.23
CA GLN A 97 4.39 -17.10 -10.25
C GLN A 97 3.52 -15.87 -9.96
N GLU A 98 2.27 -16.05 -9.51
CA GLU A 98 1.38 -14.96 -9.10
C GLU A 98 2.01 -14.05 -8.04
N MET A 99 2.67 -14.63 -7.03
CA MET A 99 3.33 -13.84 -5.99
C MET A 99 4.61 -13.14 -6.49
N ARG A 100 5.38 -13.79 -7.37
CA ARG A 100 6.56 -13.16 -8.00
C ARG A 100 6.18 -11.95 -8.84
N GLU A 101 5.04 -12.01 -9.55
CA GLU A 101 4.53 -10.90 -10.35
C GLU A 101 4.12 -9.71 -9.49
N VAL A 102 3.52 -9.95 -8.32
CA VAL A 102 3.29 -8.88 -7.34
C VAL A 102 4.61 -8.24 -6.93
N LEU A 103 5.61 -9.03 -6.53
CA LEU A 103 6.90 -8.53 -6.04
C LEU A 103 7.70 -7.75 -7.09
N ALA A 104 7.47 -8.01 -8.38
CA ALA A 104 8.12 -7.29 -9.47
C ALA A 104 7.65 -5.84 -9.60
N VAL A 105 6.43 -5.51 -9.16
CA VAL A 105 5.82 -4.18 -9.36
C VAL A 105 5.44 -3.49 -8.05
N GLU A 106 5.22 -4.25 -6.98
CA GLU A 106 4.77 -3.71 -5.71
C GLU A 106 5.93 -3.06 -4.94
N VAL A 107 5.68 -1.85 -4.45
CA VAL A 107 6.62 -1.03 -3.70
C VAL A 107 6.22 -0.86 -2.24
N VAL A 108 4.94 -1.03 -1.92
CA VAL A 108 4.41 -0.88 -0.55
C VAL A 108 4.90 -2.06 0.30
N PRO A 109 5.66 -1.82 1.37
CA PRO A 109 6.29 -2.89 2.16
C PRO A 109 5.30 -3.93 2.66
N LEU A 110 4.17 -3.52 3.24
CA LEU A 110 3.15 -4.46 3.72
C LEU A 110 2.70 -5.47 2.65
N TYR A 111 2.44 -5.02 1.43
CA TYR A 111 1.95 -5.90 0.37
C TYR A 111 3.04 -6.80 -0.19
N ARG A 112 4.29 -6.34 -0.18
CA ARG A 112 5.45 -7.17 -0.49
C ARG A 112 5.63 -8.27 0.56
N ASP A 113 5.57 -7.92 1.85
CA ASP A 113 5.70 -8.88 2.95
C ASP A 113 4.64 -9.99 2.86
N ILE A 114 3.40 -9.64 2.48
CA ILE A 114 2.34 -10.64 2.26
C ILE A 114 2.69 -11.59 1.11
N ALA A 115 3.17 -11.07 -0.03
CA ALA A 115 3.53 -11.89 -1.18
C ALA A 115 4.79 -12.75 -0.92
N GLU A 116 5.78 -12.20 -0.22
CA GLU A 116 6.98 -12.92 0.23
C GLU A 116 6.60 -14.06 1.18
N GLY A 117 5.72 -13.81 2.17
CA GLY A 117 5.23 -14.85 3.07
C GLY A 117 4.49 -15.98 2.35
N GLN A 118 3.67 -15.67 1.33
CA GLN A 118 3.05 -16.73 0.53
C GLN A 118 4.05 -17.53 -0.33
N LEU A 119 5.13 -16.91 -0.80
CA LEU A 119 6.19 -17.65 -1.49
C LEU A 119 6.95 -18.58 -0.56
N GLU A 120 7.20 -18.15 0.68
CA GLU A 120 7.80 -18.99 1.72
C GLU A 120 6.88 -20.18 2.04
N ASP A 121 5.57 -19.96 2.21
CA ASP A 121 4.59 -21.02 2.45
C ASP A 121 4.52 -22.05 1.31
N LEU A 122 4.77 -21.62 0.06
CA LEU A 122 4.76 -22.47 -1.13
C LEU A 122 6.14 -23.10 -1.42
N ALA A 123 7.18 -22.82 -0.65
CA ALA A 123 8.55 -23.24 -0.99
C ALA A 123 8.74 -24.76 -0.98
N ASP A 124 8.06 -25.45 -0.06
CA ASP A 124 8.16 -26.91 0.13
C ASP A 124 7.09 -27.71 -0.64
N GLU A 125 6.14 -27.03 -1.28
CA GLU A 125 5.15 -27.68 -2.13
C GLU A 125 5.82 -28.22 -3.42
N PRO A 126 5.24 -29.23 -4.09
CA PRO A 126 5.83 -29.81 -5.30
C PRO A 126 5.90 -28.84 -6.51
#